data_AF-A0A165S6V1-F1
#
_entry.id   AF-A0A165S6V1-F1
#
_cell.length_a   1.000
_cell.length_b   1.000
_cell.length_c   1.000
_cell.angle_alpha   90.00
_cell.angle_beta   90.00
_cell.angle_gamma   90.00
#
_symmetry.space_group_name_H-M   'P 1'
#
loop_
_entity.id
_entity.type
_entity.pdbx_description
1 polymer ?
#
loop_
_entity_poly.entity_id
_entity_poly.type
_entity_poly.pdbx_seq_one_letter_code
_entity_poly.pdbx_strand_id
1 'polypeptide(L)'
;IIPLDLAPSDAFMASLSDVEKLDVWHVCLLTYLLTIEGKSIVPHEFQLQGLLAMMKGKDSIVYSGCGTGKTLLMVLPILWNIKACFIIISPLK
;
A
#
# COMPACT_ATOMS: atom_id res chain seq x y z
N ILE A 1 -5.41 16.46 -3.94
CA ILE A 1 -4.04 16.33 -3.40
C ILE A 1 -3.30 15.26 -4.17
N ILE A 2 -3.82 14.03 -4.22
CA ILE A 2 -3.32 13.01 -5.17
C ILE A 2 -3.83 13.34 -6.58
N PRO A 3 -2.97 13.36 -7.61
CA PRO A 3 -3.36 13.48 -9.02
C PRO A 3 -4.23 12.31 -9.49
N LEU A 4 -5.21 12.57 -10.36
CA LEU A 4 -6.18 11.55 -10.81
C LEU A 4 -5.50 10.39 -11.55
N ASP A 5 -4.43 10.66 -12.29
CA ASP A 5 -3.62 9.69 -13.05
C ASP A 5 -2.80 8.75 -12.16
N LEU A 6 -2.57 9.12 -10.90
CA LEU A 6 -1.85 8.30 -9.91
C LEU A 6 -2.79 7.60 -8.93
N ALA A 7 -4.06 7.98 -8.89
CA ALA A 7 -5.04 7.41 -7.97
C ALA A 7 -5.34 5.94 -8.30
N PRO A 8 -5.73 5.12 -7.30
CA PRO A 8 -6.27 3.78 -7.56
C PRO A 8 -7.48 3.86 -8.50
N SER A 9 -7.68 2.86 -9.35
CA SER A 9 -8.79 2.91 -10.31
C SER A 9 -10.15 2.88 -9.62
N ASP A 10 -11.14 3.51 -10.27
CA ASP A 10 -12.53 3.48 -9.79
C ASP A 10 -13.06 2.03 -9.69
N ALA A 11 -12.65 1.16 -10.62
CA ALA A 11 -13.03 -0.26 -10.59
C ALA A 11 -12.48 -0.98 -9.35
N PHE A 12 -11.22 -0.71 -8.99
CA PHE A 12 -10.62 -1.23 -7.76
C PHE A 12 -11.35 -0.68 -6.53
N MET A 13 -11.54 0.63 -6.44
CA MET A 13 -12.19 1.27 -5.29
C MET A 13 -13.65 0.84 -5.11
N ALA A 14 -14.38 0.58 -6.20
CA ALA A 14 -15.75 0.10 -6.16
C ALA A 14 -15.87 -1.33 -5.59
N SER A 15 -14.81 -2.13 -5.66
CA SER A 15 -14.79 -3.50 -5.12
C SER A 15 -14.63 -3.56 -3.59
N LEU A 16 -14.28 -2.45 -2.96
CA LEU A 16 -13.97 -2.36 -1.53
C LEU A 16 -15.18 -1.94 -0.70
N SER A 17 -15.22 -2.37 0.56
CA SER A 17 -16.13 -1.83 1.57
C SER A 17 -15.74 -0.40 1.95
N ASP A 18 -16.66 0.37 2.54
CA ASP A 18 -16.39 1.78 2.87
C ASP A 18 -15.26 1.98 3.89
N VAL A 19 -15.09 1.02 4.82
CA VAL A 19 -13.96 1.03 5.76
C VAL A 19 -12.64 0.83 5.01
N GLU A 20 -12.58 -0.14 4.11
CA GLU A 20 -11.38 -0.42 3.30
C GLU A 20 -11.04 0.74 2.36
N LYS A 21 -12.04 1.43 1.81
CA LYS A 21 -11.81 2.64 1.00
C LYS A 21 -11.11 3.71 1.81
N LEU A 22 -11.52 3.93 3.05
CA LEU A 22 -10.88 4.91 3.94
C LEU A 22 -9.44 4.51 4.26
N ASP A 23 -9.19 3.24 4.57
CA ASP A 23 -7.84 2.74 4.83
C ASP A 23 -6.92 2.89 3.61
N VAL A 24 -7.42 2.52 2.42
CA VAL A 24 -6.69 2.70 1.17
C VAL A 24 -6.37 4.17 0.92
N TRP A 25 -7.35 5.07 1.05
CA TRP A 25 -7.12 6.50 0.85
C TRP A 25 -6.13 7.08 1.87
N HIS A 26 -6.22 6.67 3.13
CA HIS A 26 -5.27 7.11 4.15
C HIS A 26 -3.84 6.71 3.78
N VAL A 27 -3.61 5.46 3.41
CA VAL A 27 -2.27 4.98 3.09
C VAL A 27 -1.75 5.59 1.78
N CYS A 28 -2.61 5.73 0.76
CA CYS A 28 -2.27 6.43 -0.48
C CYS A 28 -1.89 7.88 -0.22
N LEU A 29 -2.66 8.59 0.63
CA LEU A 29 -2.40 10.00 0.96
C LEU A 29 -1.10 10.15 1.75
N LEU A 30 -0.88 9.32 2.78
CA LEU A 30 0.36 9.34 3.55
C LEU A 30 1.57 9.04 2.68
N THR A 31 1.50 8.01 1.84
CA THR A 31 2.59 7.66 0.91
C THR A 31 2.88 8.82 -0.04
N TYR A 32 1.84 9.44 -0.61
CA TYR A 32 1.99 10.57 -1.53
C TYR A 32 2.63 11.77 -0.83
N LEU A 33 2.11 12.17 0.34
CA LEU A 33 2.62 13.31 1.10
C LEU A 33 4.07 13.12 1.53
N LEU A 34 4.45 11.91 1.96
CA LEU A 34 5.83 11.60 2.36
C LEU A 34 6.81 11.58 1.19
N THR A 35 6.33 11.48 -0.05
CA THR A 35 7.18 11.31 -1.24
C THR A 35 7.09 12.47 -2.23
N ILE A 36 6.20 13.45 -1.97
CA ILE A 36 5.86 14.54 -2.89
C ILE A 36 7.07 15.40 -3.31
N GLU A 37 8.02 15.65 -2.40
CA GLU A 37 9.20 16.49 -2.68
C GLU A 37 10.23 15.81 -3.60
N GLY A 38 10.17 14.48 -3.74
CA GLY A 38 11.09 13.73 -4.59
C GLY A 38 10.39 13.08 -5.76
N LYS A 39 9.70 11.98 -5.50
CA LYS A 39 8.93 11.24 -6.49
C LYS A 39 7.55 10.99 -5.91
N SER A 40 6.55 11.67 -6.45
CA SER A 40 5.14 11.46 -6.10
C SER A 40 4.76 9.99 -6.29
N ILE A 41 4.70 9.23 -5.20
CA ILE A 41 4.40 7.79 -5.21
C ILE A 41 3.00 7.58 -4.63
N VAL A 42 2.19 6.81 -5.35
CA VAL A 42 0.95 6.21 -4.84
C VAL A 42 1.09 4.69 -4.96
N PRO A 43 0.68 3.92 -3.95
CA PRO A 43 0.78 2.46 -4.01
C PRO A 43 -0.04 1.89 -5.17
N HIS A 44 0.54 0.93 -5.89
CA HIS A 44 -0.17 0.19 -6.93
C HIS A 44 -1.24 -0.71 -6.31
N GLU A 45 -2.28 -1.03 -7.09
CA GLU A 45 -3.42 -1.82 -6.63
C GLU A 45 -3.02 -3.18 -6.04
N PHE A 46 -2.04 -3.88 -6.63
CA PHE A 46 -1.57 -5.16 -6.07
C PHE A 46 -0.92 -4.99 -4.69
N GLN A 47 -0.31 -3.84 -4.41
CA GLN A 47 0.28 -3.53 -3.10
C GLN A 47 -0.84 -3.25 -2.10
N LEU A 48 -1.87 -2.51 -2.52
CA LEU A 48 -3.07 -2.25 -1.70
C LEU A 48 -3.83 -3.55 -1.40
N GLN A 49 -3.95 -4.45 -2.37
CA GLN A 49 -4.54 -5.78 -2.17
C GLN A 49 -3.77 -6.60 -1.13
N GLY A 50 -2.44 -6.61 -1.21
CA GLY A 50 -1.60 -7.28 -0.22
C GLY A 50 -1.75 -6.68 1.18
N LEU A 51 -1.80 -5.36 1.28
CA LEU A 51 -2.07 -4.66 2.55
C LEU A 51 -3.45 -5.04 3.12
N LEU A 52 -4.51 -4.98 2.31
CA LEU A 52 -5.87 -5.32 2.73
C LEU A 52 -5.97 -6.78 3.19
N ALA A 53 -5.27 -7.70 2.52
CA ALA A 53 -5.19 -9.09 2.96
C ALA A 53 -4.51 -9.22 4.33
N MET A 54 -3.41 -8.51 4.55
CA MET A 54 -2.70 -8.46 5.83
C MET A 54 -3.56 -7.86 6.95
N MET A 55 -4.29 -6.78 6.68
CA MET A 55 -5.23 -6.16 7.62
C MET A 55 -6.34 -7.11 8.06
N LYS A 56 -6.75 -8.03 7.17
CA LYS A 56 -7.72 -9.11 7.46
C LYS A 56 -7.10 -10.30 8.18
N GLY A 57 -5.82 -10.23 8.57
CA GLY A 57 -5.10 -11.32 9.23
C GLY A 57 -4.85 -12.52 8.32
N LYS A 58 -4.75 -12.30 7.00
CA LYS A 58 -4.49 -13.38 6.03
C LYS A 58 -3.02 -13.49 5.68
N ASP A 59 -2.48 -14.70 5.81
CA ASP A 59 -1.19 -15.05 5.23
C ASP A 59 -1.26 -14.92 3.70
N SER A 60 -0.31 -14.18 3.13
CA SER A 60 -0.36 -13.76 1.72
C SER A 60 0.97 -14.03 1.02
N ILE A 61 0.90 -14.61 -0.17
CA ILE A 61 2.04 -14.75 -1.08
C ILE A 61 1.88 -13.71 -2.18
N VAL A 62 2.83 -12.79 -2.29
CA VAL A 62 2.82 -11.77 -3.35
C VAL A 62 3.89 -12.07 -4.38
N TYR A 63 3.46 -12.44 -5.58
CA TYR A 63 4.32 -12.71 -6.72
C TYR A 63 4.30 -11.53 -7.70
N SER A 64 5.44 -10.86 -7.87
CA SER A 64 5.59 -9.79 -8.87
C SER A 64 7.04 -9.67 -9.35
N GLY A 65 7.21 -9.15 -10.57
CA GLY A 65 8.51 -8.96 -11.21
C GLY A 65 9.46 -8.04 -10.45
N CYS A 66 10.73 -7.97 -10.88
CA CYS A 66 11.69 -7.02 -10.31
C CYS A 66 11.26 -5.57 -10.59
N GLY A 67 11.58 -4.64 -9.68
CA GLY A 67 11.27 -3.21 -9.85
C GLY A 67 9.81 -2.80 -9.65
N THR A 68 8.90 -3.72 -9.33
CA THR A 68 7.46 -3.43 -9.11
C THR A 68 7.13 -2.74 -7.78
N GLY A 69 8.14 -2.47 -6.94
CA GLY A 69 7.92 -1.84 -5.64
C GLY A 69 7.46 -2.79 -4.53
N LYS A 70 7.86 -4.07 -4.56
CA LYS A 70 7.62 -5.01 -3.43
C LYS A 70 8.08 -4.46 -2.07
N THR A 71 9.14 -3.66 -2.06
CA THR A 71 9.60 -3.00 -0.83
C THR A 71 8.57 -2.02 -0.28
N LEU A 72 7.89 -1.25 -1.13
CA LEU A 72 6.83 -0.34 -0.69
C LEU A 72 5.70 -1.13 -0.02
N LEU A 73 5.28 -2.26 -0.61
CA LEU A 73 4.29 -3.15 -0.01
C LEU A 73 4.67 -3.59 1.41
N MET A 74 5.95 -3.87 1.69
CA MET A 74 6.41 -4.24 3.04
C MET A 74 6.35 -3.07 4.03
N VAL A 75 6.37 -1.82 3.54
CA VAL A 75 6.36 -0.60 4.36
C VAL A 75 4.94 -0.07 4.59
N LEU A 76 3.99 -0.32 3.66
CA LEU A 76 2.60 0.15 3.78
C LEU A 76 1.93 -0.17 5.13
N PRO A 77 2.12 -1.37 5.74
CA PRO A 77 1.50 -1.68 7.02
C PRO A 77 1.91 -0.71 8.16
N ILE A 78 3.15 -0.20 8.13
CA ILE A 78 3.64 0.78 9.10
C ILE A 78 2.89 2.11 8.94
N LEU A 79 2.62 2.51 7.69
CA LEU A 79 1.85 3.72 7.39
C LEU A 79 0.38 3.58 7.78
N TRP A 80 -0.17 2.37 7.66
CA TRP A 80 -1.54 2.08 8.07
C TRP A 80 -1.71 2.10 9.59
N ASN A 81 -0.80 1.48 10.35
CA ASN A 81 -0.90 1.39 11.80
C ASN A 81 0.45 1.61 12.49
N ILE A 82 0.73 2.86 12.87
CA ILE A 82 1.98 3.25 13.53
C ILE A 82 2.18 2.61 14.91
N LYS A 83 1.13 2.04 15.51
CA LYS A 83 1.18 1.41 16.84
C LYS A 83 1.52 -0.07 16.76
N ALA A 84 1.52 -0.66 15.56
CA ALA A 84 1.83 -2.05 15.34
C ALA A 84 3.34 -2.26 15.15
N CYS A 85 3.81 -3.45 15.52
CA CYS A 85 5.18 -3.88 15.26
C CYS A 85 5.22 -4.70 13.97
N PHE A 86 6.13 -4.35 13.06
CA PHE A 86 6.35 -5.05 11.81
C PHE A 86 7.79 -5.53 11.73
N ILE A 87 7.97 -6.80 11.35
CA ILE A 87 9.28 -7.43 11.19
C ILE A 87 9.46 -7.79 9.72
N ILE A 88 10.49 -7.24 9.10
CA ILE A 88 10.90 -7.59 7.74
C ILE A 88 12.13 -8.48 7.85
N ILE A 89 12.07 -9.66 7.26
CA ILE A 89 13.18 -10.63 7.24
C ILE A 89 13.69 -10.73 5.81
N SER A 90 14.96 -10.41 5.62
CA SER A 90 15.67 -10.54 4.34
C SER A 90 16.80 -11.55 4.51
N PRO A 91 17.02 -12.46 3.54
CA PRO A 91 18.17 -13.37 3.57
C PRO A 91 19.49 -12.65 3.27
N LEU A 92 19.42 -11.43 2.75
CA LEU A 92 20.58 -10.59 2.43
C LEU A 92 20.85 -9.61 3.56
N LYS A 93 22.14 -9.41 3.85
CA LYS A 93 22.66 -8.40 4.78
C LYS A 93 22.57 -7.00 4.21
#